data_AF-A0A5D2ZAT1-F1
#
_entry.id   AF-A0A5D2ZAT1-F1
#
_cell.length_a   1.000
_cell.length_b   1.000
_cell.length_c   1.000
_cell.angle_alpha   90.00
_cell.angle_beta   90.00
_cell.angle_gamma   90.00
#
_symmetry.space_group_name_H-M   'P 1'
#
loop_
_entity.id
_entity.type
_entity.pdbx_description
1 polymer ?
#
loop_
_entity_poly.entity_id
_entity_poly.type
_entity_poly.pdbx_seq_one_letter_code
_entity_poly.pdbx_strand_id
1 'polypeptide(L)' 'METSSVSKLLIFFFSAFLASSKLIQCSITYDKKAILINGQRRILISGSIHYPRSTPEV' A
#
# COMPACT_ATOMS: atom_id res chain seq x y z
N MET A 1 17.68 13.13 37.28
CA MET A 1 18.33 13.60 36.05
C MET A 1 18.47 12.50 34.99
N GLU A 2 17.81 11.34 35.15
CA GLU A 2 17.94 10.15 34.28
C GLU A 2 16.80 9.97 33.25
N THR A 3 15.62 10.56 33.50
CA THR A 3 14.41 10.35 32.68
C THR A 3 14.47 11.01 31.30
N SER A 4 15.33 12.01 31.12
CA SER A 4 15.50 12.72 29.85
C SER A 4 16.21 11.88 28.79
N SER A 5 17.08 10.95 29.19
CA SER A 5 17.79 10.05 28.27
C SER A 5 16.87 8.98 27.70
N VAL A 6 16.07 8.35 28.57
CA VAL A 6 15.08 7.33 28.18
C VAL A 6 14.02 7.92 27.25
N SER A 7 13.53 9.13 27.57
CA SER A 7 12.57 9.84 26.71
C SER A 7 13.14 10.11 25.31
N LYS A 8 14.40 10.55 25.20
CA LYS A 8 15.07 10.75 23.90
C LYS A 8 15.22 9.45 23.11
N LEU A 9 15.56 8.37 23.78
CA LEU A 9 15.68 7.05 23.16
C LEU A 9 14.32 6.57 22.60
N LEU A 10 13.24 6.74 23.36
CA LEU A 10 11.88 6.42 22.91
C LEU A 10 11.45 7.27 21.72
N ILE A 11 11.74 8.57 21.75
CA ILE A 11 11.44 9.48 20.64
C ILE A 11 12.22 9.07 19.38
N PHE A 12 13.48 8.66 19.52
CA PHE A 12 14.31 8.18 18.41
C PHE A 12 13.76 6.90 17.78
N PHE A 13 13.37 5.91 18.59
CA PHE A 13 12.77 4.69 18.06
C PHE A 13 11.40 4.94 17.42
N PHE A 14 10.60 5.84 17.99
CA PHE A 14 9.30 6.20 17.43
C PHE A 14 9.42 6.96 16.10
N SER A 15 10.37 7.90 15.98
CA SER A 15 10.62 8.62 14.73
C SER A 15 11.18 7.69 13.64
N ALA A 16 12.08 6.77 14.00
CA ALA A 16 12.57 5.74 13.09
C ALA A 16 11.44 4.81 12.61
N PHE A 17 10.54 4.40 13.50
CA PHE A 17 9.37 3.59 13.16
C PHE A 17 8.43 4.31 12.19
N LEU A 18 8.11 5.58 12.46
CA LEU A 18 7.28 6.40 11.57
C LEU A 18 7.95 6.59 10.20
N ALA A 19 9.27 6.84 10.15
CA ALA A 19 10.02 6.98 8.91
C ALA A 19 10.08 5.68 8.08
N SER A 20 9.93 4.52 8.73
CA SER A 20 9.93 3.20 8.08
C SER A 20 8.60 2.85 7.44
N SER A 21 7.54 3.62 7.69
CA SER A 21 6.22 3.37 7.12
C SER A 21 6.24 3.68 5.61
N LYS A 22 6.12 2.63 4.78
CA LYS A 22 5.90 2.82 3.34
C LYS A 22 4.43 3.19 3.12
N LEU A 23 4.20 4.34 2.50
CA LEU A 23 2.87 4.66 1.96
C LEU A 23 2.57 3.71 0.80
N ILE A 24 1.39 3.07 0.84
CA ILE A 24 0.91 2.29 -0.30
C ILE A 24 0.46 3.29 -1.36
N GLN A 25 1.25 3.39 -2.44
CA GLN A 25 0.90 4.22 -3.58
C GLN A 25 0.42 3.32 -4.72
N CYS A 26 -0.84 3.51 -5.12
CA CYS A 26 -1.41 2.88 -6.30
C CYS A 26 -1.91 3.98 -7.23
N SER A 27 -1.42 4.01 -8.47
CA SER A 27 -1.87 4.96 -9.49
C SER A 27 -2.48 4.19 -10.65
N ILE A 28 -3.72 4.54 -10.99
CA ILE A 28 -4.47 3.96 -12.11
C ILE A 28 -4.87 5.11 -13.03
N THR A 29 -4.36 5.11 -14.25
CA THR A 29 -4.73 6.05 -15.30
C THR A 29 -4.84 5.32 -16.63
N TYR A 30 -5.11 6.03 -17.71
CA TYR A 30 -5.16 5.47 -19.05
C TYR A 30 -4.66 6.49 -20.07
N ASP A 31 -4.22 5.99 -21.22
CA ASP A 31 -3.95 6.80 -22.39
C ASP A 31 -4.67 6.22 -23.61
N LYS A 32 -4.37 6.75 -24.80
CA LYS A 32 -4.97 6.28 -26.06
C LYS A 32 -4.70 4.80 -26.40
N LYS A 33 -3.78 4.13 -25.70
CA LYS A 33 -3.31 2.78 -26.01
C LYS A 33 -3.68 1.75 -24.94
N ALA A 34 -3.56 2.08 -23.66
CA ALA A 34 -3.74 1.10 -22.59
C ALA A 34 -4.09 1.75 -21.24
N ILE A 35 -4.47 0.90 -20.29
CA ILE A 35 -4.50 1.24 -18.87
C ILE A 35 -3.07 1.26 -18.33
N LEU A 36 -2.75 2.28 -17.54
CA LEU A 36 -1.49 2.42 -16.83
C LEU A 36 -1.71 2.06 -15.35
N ILE A 37 -0.96 1.07 -14.87
CA ILE A 37 -0.89 0.70 -13.44
C ILE A 37 0.50 1.07 -12.96
N ASN A 38 0.58 2.00 -12.01
CA ASN A 38 1.83 2.56 -11.50
C ASN A 38 2.75 3.10 -12.63
N GLY A 39 2.15 3.84 -13.57
CA GLY A 39 2.87 4.46 -14.69
C GLY A 39 3.25 3.51 -15.83
N GLN A 40 2.97 2.20 -15.71
CA GLN A 40 3.30 1.21 -16.73
C GLN A 40 2.06 0.74 -17.48
N ARG A 41 2.10 0.73 -18.81
CA ARG A 41 1.02 0.18 -19.66
C ARG A 41 0.88 -1.32 -19.44
N ARG A 42 -0.35 -1.79 -19.24
CA ARG A 42 -0.68 -3.20 -19.06
C ARG A 42 -1.74 -3.65 -20.05
N ILE A 43 -1.58 -4.88 -20.56
CA ILE A 43 -2.67 -5.62 -21.21
C ILE A 43 -3.37 -6.39 -20.10
N LEU A 44 -4.64 -6.08 -19.86
CA LEU A 44 -5.43 -6.74 -18.83
C LEU A 44 -6.15 -7.94 -19.44
N ILE A 45 -5.82 -9.13 -18.95
CA ILE A 45 -6.58 -10.36 -19.22
C ILE A 45 -7.45 -10.58 -17.98
N SER A 46 -8.77 -10.53 -18.15
CA SER A 46 -9.74 -10.55 -17.06
C SER A 46 -10.78 -11.65 -17.25
N GLY A 47 -11.32 -12.15 -16.14
CA GLY A 47 -12.41 -13.13 -16.11
C GLY A 47 -13.59 -12.60 -15.29
N SER A 48 -14.79 -13.06 -15.61
CA SER A 48 -16.01 -12.65 -14.89
C SER A 48 -16.28 -13.56 -13.69
N ILE A 49 -16.49 -12.96 -12.52
CA ILE A 49 -16.98 -13.65 -11.32
C ILE A 49 -18.21 -12.90 -10.82
N HIS A 50 -19.34 -13.59 -10.73
CA HIS A 50 -20.58 -13.02 -10.18
C HIS A 50 -20.68 -13.45 -8.72
N TYR A 51 -20.29 -12.58 -7.80
CA TYR A 51 -20.17 -12.91 -6.37
C TYR A 51 -21.41 -13.58 -5.74
N PRO A 52 -22.68 -13.23 -6.08
CA PRO A 52 -23.85 -13.92 -5.53
C PRO A 52 -24.01 -15.37 -6.00
N ARG A 53 -23.34 -15.78 -7.08
CA ARG A 53 -23.39 -17.14 -7.63
C ARG A 53 -22.31 -18.06 -7.03
N SER A 54 -21.48 -17.56 -6.13
CA SER A 54 -20.45 -18.33 -5.42
C SER A 54 -20.71 -18.31 -3.92
N THR A 55 -20.37 -19.40 -3.25
CA THR A 55 -20.34 -19.47 -1.79
C THR A 55 -18.93 -19.18 -1.29
N PRO A 56 -18.73 -18.31 -0.28
CA PRO A 56 -17.45 -18.22 0.42
C PRO A 56 -17.10 -19.59 0.98
N GLU A 57 -15.89 -20.07 0.72
CA GLU A 57 -15.35 -21.26 1.39
C GLU A 57 -15.01 -20.89 2.85
N VAL A 58 -15.35 -21.76 3.80
CA VAL A 58 -15.12 -21.59 5.26
C VAL A 58 -14.10 -22.58 5.78
#